data_AF-A0A442I447-F1
#
_entry.id   AF-A0A442I447-F1
#
_cell.length_a   1.000
_cell.length_b   1.000
_cell.length_c   1.000
_cell.angle_alpha   90.00
_cell.angle_beta   90.00
_cell.angle_gamma   90.00
#
_symmetry.space_group_name_H-M   'P 1'
#
loop_
_entity.id
_entity.type
_entity.pdbx_description
1 polymer ?
#
loop_
_entity_poly.entity_id
_entity_poly.type
_entity_poly.pdbx_seq_one_letter_code
_entity_poly.pdbx_strand_id
1 'polypeptide(L)'
;MLAAAPHLRAILSVCSAPQANIDVAAATARGIAVLHTVGRTDHGVAEFTVALALALTRYLMPASAWIRSRSPDFDPREDFYRGTVWGRARILPNLHSPASSCMVAHLQSVVSSPKSFQVLAWG
;
A
#
# COMPACT_ATOMS: atom_id res chain seq x y z
N MET A 1 11.66 -23.43 -14.87
CA MET A 1 12.67 -22.50 -15.41
C MET A 1 14.10 -22.97 -15.17
N LEU A 2 14.50 -23.28 -13.92
CA LEU A 2 15.84 -23.85 -13.65
C LEU A 2 16.20 -25.04 -14.55
N ALA A 3 15.30 -26.04 -14.69
CA ALA A 3 15.53 -27.23 -15.52
C ALA A 3 15.72 -26.95 -17.03
N ALA A 4 15.23 -25.80 -17.52
CA ALA A 4 15.32 -25.44 -18.93
C ALA A 4 16.69 -24.84 -19.32
N ALA A 5 17.54 -24.51 -18.34
CA ALA A 5 18.85 -23.92 -18.54
C ALA A 5 19.95 -24.89 -18.06
N PRO A 6 20.40 -25.85 -18.90
CA PRO A 6 21.35 -26.89 -18.51
C PRO A 6 22.76 -26.35 -18.22
N HIS A 7 23.15 -25.25 -18.88
CA HIS A 7 24.46 -24.62 -18.71
C HIS A 7 24.47 -23.43 -17.74
N LEU A 8 23.39 -23.22 -16.98
CA LEU A 8 23.31 -22.13 -16.01
C LEU A 8 24.31 -22.33 -14.88
N ARG A 9 25.13 -21.30 -14.58
CA ARG A 9 26.18 -21.36 -13.55
C ARG A 9 25.96 -20.38 -12.40
N ALA A 10 25.27 -19.27 -12.65
CA ALA A 10 25.00 -18.25 -11.65
C ALA A 10 23.64 -17.60 -11.86
N ILE A 11 23.01 -17.19 -10.75
CA ILE A 11 21.78 -16.40 -10.70
C ILE A 11 22.05 -15.19 -9.81
N LEU A 12 21.73 -13.99 -10.31
CA LEU A 12 21.82 -12.76 -9.54
C LEU A 12 20.41 -12.27 -9.18
N SER A 13 20.08 -12.31 -7.90
CA SER A 13 18.86 -11.70 -7.36
C SER A 13 19.10 -10.22 -7.08
N VAL A 14 18.59 -9.37 -7.97
CA VAL A 14 18.72 -7.91 -7.87
C VAL A 14 17.64 -7.31 -6.96
N CYS A 15 16.46 -7.90 -6.93
CA CYS A 15 15.34 -7.47 -6.09
C CYS A 15 15.03 -8.56 -5.07
N SER A 16 14.86 -8.16 -3.81
CA SER A 16 14.48 -9.04 -2.71
C SER A 16 15.54 -10.09 -2.32
N ALA A 17 15.27 -10.73 -1.18
CA ALA A 17 16.01 -11.91 -0.74
C ALA A 17 15.83 -13.05 -1.75
N PRO A 18 16.89 -13.78 -2.11
CA PRO A 18 16.85 -14.78 -3.18
C PRO A 18 15.82 -15.89 -2.92
N GLN A 19 15.52 -16.19 -1.65
CA GLN A 19 14.55 -17.20 -1.24
C GLN A 19 13.11 -16.86 -1.63
N ALA A 20 12.79 -15.59 -1.88
CA ALA A 20 11.43 -15.18 -2.23
C ALA A 20 11.04 -15.59 -3.67
N ASN A 21 12.03 -15.78 -4.55
CA ASN A 21 11.79 -15.95 -5.99
C ASN A 21 12.62 -17.08 -6.63
N ILE A 22 13.62 -17.62 -5.92
CA ILE A 22 14.54 -18.63 -6.42
C ILE A 22 14.43 -19.86 -5.51
N ASP A 23 14.26 -21.03 -6.11
CA ASP A 23 14.47 -22.30 -5.42
C ASP A 23 15.98 -22.49 -5.18
N VAL A 24 16.44 -21.94 -4.05
CA VAL A 24 17.85 -21.97 -3.67
C VAL A 24 18.32 -23.41 -3.45
N ALA A 25 17.47 -24.29 -2.91
CA ALA A 25 17.81 -25.68 -2.67
C ALA A 25 18.08 -26.43 -3.99
N ALA A 26 17.21 -26.27 -4.99
CA ALA A 26 17.41 -26.86 -6.31
C ALA A 26 18.61 -26.23 -7.05
N ALA A 27 18.87 -24.93 -6.87
CA ALA A 27 20.04 -24.26 -7.43
C ALA A 27 21.33 -24.81 -6.80
N THR A 28 21.39 -24.95 -5.48
CA THR A 28 22.54 -25.51 -4.75
C THR A 28 22.79 -26.97 -5.14
N ALA A 29 21.76 -27.80 -5.24
CA ALA A 29 21.88 -29.20 -5.67
C ALA A 29 22.49 -29.34 -7.09
N ARG A 30 22.31 -28.32 -7.93
CA ARG A 30 22.86 -28.26 -9.30
C ARG A 30 24.21 -27.55 -9.39
N GLY A 31 24.78 -27.09 -8.29
CA GLY A 31 26.04 -26.33 -8.28
C GLY A 31 25.92 -24.92 -8.88
N ILE A 32 24.73 -24.34 -8.87
CA ILE A 32 24.48 -22.98 -9.38
C ILE A 32 24.70 -21.97 -8.25
N ALA A 33 25.57 -20.99 -8.47
CA ALA A 33 25.81 -19.92 -7.51
C ALA A 33 24.62 -18.95 -7.48
N VAL A 34 24.06 -18.68 -6.30
CA VAL A 34 23.00 -17.67 -6.12
C VAL A 34 23.59 -16.48 -5.35
N LEU A 35 23.62 -15.34 -6.01
CA LEU A 35 24.13 -14.07 -5.47
C LEU A 35 22.97 -13.11 -5.28
N HIS A 36 23.06 -12.24 -4.27
CA HIS A 36 22.06 -11.20 -4.05
C HIS A 36 22.69 -9.93 -3.48
N THR A 37 22.00 -8.81 -3.67
CA THR A 37 22.44 -7.50 -3.20
C THR A 37 21.89 -7.19 -1.81
N VAL A 38 22.64 -7.51 -0.77
CA VAL A 38 22.34 -7.13 0.62
C VAL A 38 22.45 -5.61 0.77
N GLY A 39 21.61 -4.97 1.58
CA GLY A 39 21.79 -3.56 1.93
C GLY A 39 21.25 -2.56 0.90
N ARG A 40 21.01 -2.99 -0.34
CA ARG A 40 20.72 -2.10 -1.48
C ARG A 40 19.48 -1.23 -1.25
N THR A 41 18.55 -1.69 -0.43
CA THR A 41 17.28 -1.00 -0.16
C THR A 41 17.06 -0.73 1.32
N ASP A 42 18.04 -0.95 2.19
CA ASP A 42 17.82 -0.92 3.65
C ASP A 42 17.34 0.46 4.12
N HIS A 43 18.03 1.52 3.73
CA HIS A 43 17.62 2.89 4.04
C HIS A 43 16.27 3.24 3.43
N GLY A 44 16.06 2.93 2.14
CA GLY A 44 14.80 3.24 1.45
C GLY A 44 13.59 2.51 2.07
N VAL A 45 13.76 1.24 2.46
CA VAL A 45 12.72 0.46 3.14
C VAL A 45 12.47 1.00 4.55
N ALA A 46 13.51 1.36 5.30
CA ALA A 46 13.38 1.95 6.63
C ALA A 46 12.61 3.28 6.59
N GLU A 47 13.03 4.20 5.72
CA GLU A 47 12.38 5.50 5.52
C GLU A 47 10.93 5.33 5.05
N PHE A 48 10.70 4.47 4.06
CA PHE A 48 9.37 4.19 3.56
C PHE A 48 8.45 3.59 4.63
N THR A 49 8.96 2.71 5.48
CA THR A 49 8.19 2.10 6.58
C THR A 49 7.73 3.16 7.59
N VAL A 50 8.62 4.06 8.01
CA VAL A 50 8.28 5.16 8.91
C VAL A 50 7.27 6.11 8.25
N ALA A 51 7.50 6.47 7.00
CA ALA A 51 6.59 7.31 6.23
C ALA A 51 5.19 6.68 6.10
N LEU A 52 5.12 5.37 5.83
CA LEU A 52 3.87 4.63 5.72
C LEU A 52 3.14 4.56 7.06
N ALA A 53 3.86 4.30 8.16
CA ALA A 53 3.28 4.30 9.51
C ALA A 53 2.64 5.66 9.84
N LEU A 54 3.32 6.76 9.52
CA LEU A 54 2.77 8.10 9.68
C LEU A 54 1.57 8.33 8.75
N ALA A 55 1.66 7.90 7.49
CA ALA A 55 0.58 8.07 6.52
C ALA A 55 -0.72 7.40 6.95
N LEU A 56 -0.62 6.22 7.53
CA LEU A 56 -1.77 5.44 8.03
C LEU A 56 -2.32 5.99 9.34
N THR A 57 -1.45 6.32 10.30
CA THR A 57 -1.89 6.76 11.64
C THR A 57 -2.39 8.20 11.66
N ARG A 58 -1.97 9.01 10.68
CA ARG A 58 -2.23 10.46 10.64
C ARG A 58 -3.02 10.93 9.41
N TYR A 59 -3.59 10.02 8.64
CA TYR A 59 -4.40 10.32 7.46
C TYR A 59 -3.73 11.29 6.46
N LEU A 60 -2.41 11.15 6.27
CA LEU A 60 -1.64 12.05 5.41
C LEU A 60 -2.10 12.03 3.95
N MET A 61 -2.55 10.86 3.46
CA MET A 61 -2.98 10.70 2.07
C MET A 61 -4.25 11.50 1.75
N PRO A 62 -5.37 11.33 2.50
CA PRO A 62 -6.53 12.21 2.39
C PRO A 62 -6.20 13.70 2.58
N ALA A 63 -5.38 14.04 3.58
CA ALA A 63 -4.95 15.41 3.83
C ALA A 63 -4.31 16.03 2.58
N SER A 64 -3.34 15.32 2.01
CA SER A 64 -2.60 15.76 0.83
C SER A 64 -3.50 15.94 -0.38
N ALA A 65 -4.51 15.07 -0.55
CA ALA A 65 -5.47 15.17 -1.64
C ALA A 65 -6.39 16.37 -1.47
N TRP A 66 -6.84 16.65 -0.24
CA TRP A 66 -7.72 17.79 0.06
C TRP A 66 -7.00 19.14 -0.12
N ILE A 67 -5.74 19.26 0.32
CA ILE A 67 -4.93 20.46 0.06
C ILE A 67 -4.77 20.68 -1.44
N ARG A 68 -4.45 19.61 -2.19
CA ARG A 68 -4.28 19.69 -3.65
C ARG A 68 -5.57 20.01 -4.39
N SER A 69 -6.73 19.65 -3.85
CA SER A 69 -8.01 19.96 -4.48
C SER A 69 -8.36 21.45 -4.43
N ARG A 70 -7.61 22.26 -3.64
CA ARG A 70 -7.85 23.69 -3.44
C ARG A 70 -9.31 23.98 -3.05
N SER A 71 -9.87 23.11 -2.22
CA SER A 71 -11.24 23.26 -1.74
C SER A 71 -11.38 24.62 -1.04
N PRO A 72 -12.43 25.39 -1.35
CA PRO A 72 -12.68 26.67 -0.66
C PRO A 72 -13.05 26.47 0.82
N ASP A 73 -13.46 25.24 1.20
CA ASP A 73 -13.81 24.86 2.56
C ASP A 73 -12.60 24.45 3.41
N PHE A 74 -11.38 24.52 2.85
CA PHE A 74 -10.16 24.18 3.55
C PHE A 74 -9.69 25.37 4.41
N ASP A 75 -9.77 25.22 5.73
CA ASP A 75 -9.16 26.17 6.68
C ASP A 75 -7.96 25.49 7.36
N PRO A 76 -6.71 25.93 7.07
CA PRO A 76 -5.52 25.37 7.69
C PRO A 76 -5.56 25.37 9.22
N ARG A 77 -6.27 26.32 9.84
CA ARG A 77 -6.35 26.42 11.31
C ARG A 77 -7.17 25.31 11.92
N GLU A 78 -8.40 25.16 11.44
CA GLU A 78 -9.32 24.14 11.92
C GLU A 78 -8.87 22.75 11.46
N ASP A 79 -8.36 22.64 10.24
CA ASP A 79 -8.07 21.33 9.64
C ASP A 79 -6.77 20.68 10.13
N PHE A 80 -5.71 21.47 10.31
CA PHE A 80 -4.45 20.95 10.82
C PHE A 80 -4.27 21.08 12.32
N TYR A 81 -4.52 22.27 12.89
CA TYR A 81 -4.16 22.53 14.29
C TYR A 81 -5.22 22.02 15.28
N ARG A 82 -6.48 21.88 14.86
CA ARG A 82 -7.56 21.34 15.71
C ARG A 82 -7.95 19.88 15.43
N GLY A 83 -7.32 19.26 14.44
CA GLY A 83 -7.25 17.80 14.33
C GLY A 83 -8.38 17.10 13.55
N THR A 84 -9.09 17.79 12.65
CA THR A 84 -10.03 17.12 11.72
C THR A 84 -9.28 16.19 10.76
N VAL A 85 -8.03 16.53 10.41
CA VAL A 85 -7.15 15.71 9.56
C VAL A 85 -6.33 14.72 10.39
N TRP A 86 -5.86 15.12 11.57
CA TRP A 86 -4.75 14.45 12.26
C TRP A 86 -5.15 13.49 13.39
N GLY A 87 -6.42 13.47 13.81
CA GLY A 87 -6.82 12.73 15.01
C GLY A 87 -8.31 12.45 15.19
N ARG A 88 -9.20 12.82 14.27
CA ARG A 88 -10.63 12.48 14.38
C ARG A 88 -11.30 12.20 13.05
N ALA A 89 -11.98 11.06 13.02
CA ALA A 89 -12.90 10.59 12.00
C ALA A 89 -13.74 11.69 11.33
N ARG A 90 -13.78 11.68 10.00
CA ARG A 90 -15.00 11.96 9.23
C ARG A 90 -15.73 10.62 9.09
N ILE A 91 -16.27 10.05 10.16
CA ILE A 91 -17.65 10.22 10.64
C ILE A 91 -17.99 11.69 10.99
N LEU A 92 -18.24 12.51 9.96
CA LEU A 92 -19.06 13.71 10.11
C LEU A 92 -20.20 13.57 9.10
N PRO A 93 -21.46 13.38 9.57
CA PRO A 93 -22.62 13.23 8.69
C PRO A 93 -22.98 14.49 7.89
N ASN A 94 -22.34 15.64 8.17
CA ASN A 94 -22.92 16.95 7.86
C ASN A 94 -21.99 17.90 7.08
N LEU A 95 -21.12 17.39 6.19
CA LEU A 95 -20.55 18.25 5.15
C LEU A 95 -21.58 18.41 4.02
N HIS A 96 -22.63 19.19 4.27
CA HIS A 96 -23.59 19.59 3.26
C HIS A 96 -22.96 20.67 2.36
N SER A 97 -22.14 20.24 1.41
CA SER A 97 -21.87 21.03 0.21
C SER A 97 -22.55 20.32 -0.97
N PRO A 98 -23.42 21.01 -1.74
CA PRO A 98 -24.27 20.39 -2.76
C PRO A 98 -23.50 19.72 -3.91
N ALA A 99 -22.19 19.95 -4.03
CA ALA A 99 -21.34 19.38 -5.07
C ALA A 99 -20.85 17.95 -4.78
N SER A 100 -20.96 17.44 -3.55
CA SER A 100 -20.40 16.13 -3.16
C SER A 100 -21.41 14.96 -3.27
N SER A 101 -22.68 15.26 -3.53
CA SER A 101 -23.76 14.25 -3.55
C SER A 101 -23.63 13.23 -4.69
N CYS A 102 -23.03 13.62 -5.81
CA CYS A 102 -22.97 12.77 -7.01
C CYS A 102 -21.97 11.60 -6.90
N MET A 103 -20.87 11.76 -6.15
CA MET A 103 -19.80 10.75 -6.13
C MET A 103 -19.96 9.71 -5.00
N VAL A 104 -20.58 10.10 -3.87
CA VAL A 104 -20.86 9.18 -2.74
C VAL A 104 -21.98 8.20 -3.09
N ALA A 105 -22.98 8.64 -3.88
CA ALA A 105 -24.05 7.77 -4.34
C ALA A 105 -23.54 6.60 -5.23
N HIS A 106 -22.49 6.82 -6.02
CA HIS A 106 -21.95 5.81 -6.92
C HIS A 106 -21.10 4.74 -6.20
N LEU A 107 -20.43 5.09 -5.09
CA LEU A 107 -19.65 4.14 -4.29
C LEU A 107 -20.53 3.33 -3.31
N GLN A 108 -21.61 3.94 -2.79
CA GLN A 108 -22.56 3.21 -1.94
C GLN A 108 -23.33 2.13 -2.71
N SER A 109 -23.64 2.32 -4.00
CA SER A 109 -24.32 1.27 -4.78
C SER A 109 -23.42 0.04 -5.03
N VAL A 110 -22.10 0.22 -5.04
CA VAL A 110 -21.13 -0.87 -5.24
C VAL A 110 -20.94 -1.68 -3.95
N VAL A 111 -20.95 -1.02 -2.79
CA VAL A 111 -20.82 -1.68 -1.47
C VAL A 111 -22.13 -2.37 -1.02
N SER A 112 -23.28 -1.90 -1.49
CA SER A 112 -24.60 -2.41 -1.07
C SER A 112 -25.13 -3.60 -1.88
N SER A 113 -24.40 -4.09 -2.89
CA SER A 113 -24.86 -5.21 -3.71
C SER A 113 -24.68 -6.54 -2.97
N PRO A 114 -25.76 -7.28 -2.65
CA PRO A 114 -25.74 -8.39 -1.69
C PRO A 114 -25.17 -9.72 -2.23
N LYS A 115 -24.29 -9.72 -3.24
CA LYS A 115 -23.92 -10.94 -3.99
C LYS A 115 -22.45 -11.38 -3.96
N SER A 116 -21.60 -10.89 -3.06
CA SER A 116 -20.18 -11.29 -3.10
C SER A 116 -19.48 -11.36 -1.74
N PHE A 117 -20.08 -12.02 -0.75
CA PHE A 117 -19.35 -12.48 0.44
C PHE A 117 -19.90 -13.84 0.88
N GLN A 118 -19.58 -14.90 0.13
CA GLN A 118 -19.50 -16.24 0.72
C GLN A 118 -18.10 -16.40 1.30
N VAL A 119 -18.01 -16.28 2.62
CA VAL A 119 -16.85 -16.73 3.39
C VAL A 119 -16.90 -18.26 3.40
N LEU A 120 -15.99 -18.89 2.65
CA LEU A 120 -15.64 -20.29 2.85
C LEU A 120 -15.00 -20.41 4.23
N ALA A 121 -15.79 -20.93 5.17
CA ALA A 121 -15.31 -21.48 6.42
C ALA A 121 -14.38 -22.67 6.09
N TRP A 122 -13.12 -22.55 6.48
CA TRP A 122 -12.24 -23.70 6.61
C TRP A 122 -12.53 -24.38 7.96
N GLY A 123 -12.97 -25.63 7.88
CA GLY A 123 -12.68 -26.64 8.89
C GLY A 123 -11.37 -27.35 8.55
#